data_AF-A0A5B8Z1P1-F1
#
_entry.id   AF-A0A5B8Z1P1-F1
#
_cell.length_a   1.000
_cell.length_b   1.000
_cell.length_c   1.000
_cell.angle_alpha   90.00
_cell.angle_beta   90.00
_cell.angle_gamma   90.00
#
_symmetry.space_group_name_H-M   'P 1'
#
loop_
_entity.id
_entity.type
_entity.pdbx_description
1 polymer ?
#
loop_
_entity_poly.entity_id
_entity_poly.type
_entity_poly.pdbx_seq_one_letter_code
_entity_poly.pdbx_strand_id
1 'polypeptide(L)' 'MQTNWGKNKSGSDLNFDGVVDKKDMDYIIKNYGIQNPSVSDAPKAKTSYKGVTLDDVINQLGLK' A
#
# COMPACT_ATOMS: atom_id res chain seq x y z
N MET A 1 -7.47 -0.52 0.18
CA MET A 1 -6.78 0.43 -0.72
C MET A 1 -7.46 0.52 -2.07
N GLN A 2 -7.12 -0.31 -3.07
CA GLN A 2 -7.59 -0.17 -4.46
C GLN A 2 -9.12 -0.08 -4.61
N THR A 3 -9.88 -0.93 -3.92
CA THR A 3 -11.37 -0.90 -3.92
C THR A 3 -11.98 0.42 -3.40
N ASN A 4 -11.20 1.19 -2.66
CA ASN A 4 -11.61 2.45 -2.05
C ASN A 4 -11.02 3.69 -2.74
N TRP A 5 -10.31 3.53 -3.86
CA TRP A 5 -9.70 4.65 -4.59
C TRP A 5 -10.72 5.77 -4.89
N GLY A 6 -10.37 7.01 -4.55
CA GLY A 6 -11.24 8.18 -4.69
C GLY A 6 -12.38 8.27 -3.67
N LYS A 7 -12.41 7.43 -2.63
CA LYS A 7 -13.45 7.46 -1.58
C LYS A 7 -12.89 7.99 -0.27
N ASN A 8 -13.77 8.56 0.55
CA ASN A 8 -13.48 8.78 1.98
C ASN A 8 -13.67 7.45 2.73
N LYS A 9 -12.57 6.76 3.05
CA LYS A 9 -12.59 5.50 3.80
C LYS A 9 -11.41 5.42 4.75
N SER A 10 -11.65 5.72 6.03
CA SER A 10 -10.62 5.76 7.09
C SER A 10 -9.72 4.52 7.21
N GLY A 11 -10.19 3.34 6.83
CA GLY A 11 -9.37 2.12 6.80
C GLY A 11 -8.45 1.99 5.57
N SER A 12 -8.39 2.99 4.70
CA SER A 12 -7.53 3.02 3.51
C SER A 12 -6.90 4.39 3.25
N ASP A 13 -7.48 5.45 3.81
CA ASP A 13 -6.94 6.81 3.87
C ASP A 13 -5.88 6.85 5.00
N LEU A 14 -4.61 6.67 4.62
CA LEU A 14 -3.48 6.50 5.53
C LEU A 14 -2.95 7.84 6.06
N ASN A 15 -3.11 8.90 5.28
CA ASN A 15 -2.70 10.25 5.66
C ASN A 15 -3.83 11.07 6.31
N PHE A 16 -5.05 10.51 6.34
CA PHE A 16 -6.25 11.08 6.94
C PHE A 16 -6.68 12.42 6.31
N ASP A 17 -6.47 12.60 5.00
CA ASP A 17 -6.84 13.83 4.28
C ASP A 17 -8.25 13.80 3.65
N GLY A 18 -8.99 12.70 3.87
CA GLY A 18 -10.40 12.56 3.52
C GLY A 18 -10.64 11.89 2.17
N VAL A 19 -9.58 11.50 1.44
CA VAL A 19 -9.70 10.78 0.16
C VAL A 19 -8.59 9.75 0.02
N VAL A 20 -8.95 8.53 -0.38
CA VAL A 20 -7.97 7.51 -0.73
C VAL A 20 -7.35 7.83 -2.09
N ASP A 21 -6.09 8.26 -2.11
CA ASP A 21 -5.42 8.71 -3.34
C ASP A 21 -3.92 8.36 -3.44
N LYS A 22 -3.22 9.02 -4.35
CA LYS A 22 -1.78 8.81 -4.59
C LYS A 22 -0.94 9.01 -3.34
N LYS A 23 -1.26 9.98 -2.48
CA LYS A 23 -0.48 10.23 -1.27
C LYS A 23 -0.50 9.02 -0.34
N ASP A 24 -1.63 8.34 -0.22
CA ASP A 24 -1.72 7.09 0.54
C ASP A 24 -0.90 5.96 -0.11
N MET A 25 -0.94 5.86 -1.45
CA MET A 25 -0.13 4.88 -2.16
C MET A 25 1.38 5.15 -1.98
N ASP A 26 1.79 6.42 -1.95
CA ASP A 26 3.18 6.80 -1.72
C ASP A 26 3.66 6.35 -0.32
N TYR A 27 2.79 6.37 0.70
CA TYR A 27 3.09 5.78 2.02
C TYR A 27 3.31 4.26 1.92
N ILE A 28 2.50 3.54 1.14
CA ILE A 28 2.67 2.10 0.93
C ILE A 28 4.00 1.82 0.22
N ILE A 29 4.26 2.50 -0.91
CA ILE A 29 5.48 2.32 -1.72
C ILE A 29 6.73 2.55 -0.85
N LYS A 30 6.75 3.64 -0.07
CA LYS A 30 7.87 3.99 0.80
C LYS A 30 8.19 2.90 1.82
N ASN A 31 7.18 2.18 2.31
CA ASN A 31 7.33 1.21 3.40
C ASN A 31 7.25 -0.25 2.92
N TYR A 32 7.04 -0.49 1.63
CA TYR A 32 6.85 -1.82 1.10
C TYR A 32 8.12 -2.67 1.25
N GLY A 33 7.98 -3.83 1.89
CA GLY A 33 9.10 -4.75 2.10
C GLY A 33 9.98 -4.45 3.33
N ILE A 34 9.76 -3.34 4.03
CA ILE A 34 10.52 -3.01 5.24
C ILE A 34 10.15 -4.00 6.37
N GLN A 35 11.17 -4.63 6.96
CA GLN A 35 11.03 -5.50 8.12
C GLN A 35 11.22 -4.69 9.41
N ASN A 36 10.60 -5.14 10.50
CA ASN A 36 10.81 -4.51 11.81
C ASN A 36 12.22 -4.83 12.32
N PRO A 37 13.11 -3.82 12.49
CA PRO A 37 14.49 -4.04 12.92
C PRO A 37 14.61 -4.43 14.41
N SER A 38 13.57 -4.23 15.22
CA SER A 38 13.59 -4.58 16.65
C SER A 38 13.23 -6.04 16.92
N VAL A 39 12.96 -6.84 15.89
CA VAL A 39 12.55 -8.25 16.01
C VAL A 39 13.58 -9.12 15.30
N SER A 40 14.25 -10.00 16.04
CA SER A 40 15.34 -10.86 15.53
C SER A 40 14.91 -11.70 14.34
N ASP A 41 13.70 -12.24 14.38
CA ASP A 41 13.15 -13.14 13.37
C ASP A 41 11.92 -12.53 12.70
N ALA A 42 12.01 -11.25 12.34
CA ALA A 42 10.94 -10.57 11.63
C ALA A 42 10.59 -11.32 10.32
N PRO A 43 9.30 -11.61 10.06
CA PRO A 43 8.91 -12.31 8.85
C PRO A 43 9.28 -11.49 7.61
N LYS A 44 9.60 -12.19 6.51
CA LYS A 44 9.81 -11.53 5.21
C LYS A 44 8.48 -11.09 4.63
N ALA A 45 8.46 -9.90 4.04
CA ALA A 45 7.29 -9.40 3.35
C ALA A 45 6.93 -10.31 2.17
N LYS A 46 5.64 -10.54 1.97
CA LYS A 46 5.13 -11.19 0.76
C LYS A 46 5.04 -10.14 -0.34
N THR A 47 5.68 -10.43 -1.48
CA THR A 47 5.69 -9.52 -2.64
C THR A 47 4.49 -9.69 -3.56
N SER A 48 3.64 -10.69 -3.28
CA SER A 48 2.41 -10.95 -4.04
C SER A 48 1.31 -11.50 -3.14
N TYR A 49 0.07 -11.26 -3.55
CA TYR A 49 -1.12 -11.85 -2.93
C TYR A 49 -2.13 -12.17 -4.03
N LYS A 50 -2.60 -13.43 -4.08
CA LYS A 50 -3.48 -13.93 -5.14
C LYS A 50 -2.96 -13.66 -6.56
N GLY A 51 -1.64 -13.76 -6.75
CA GLY A 51 -0.98 -13.54 -8.03
C GLY A 51 -0.80 -12.06 -8.44
N VAL A 52 -1.17 -11.11 -7.58
CA VAL A 52 -1.05 -9.67 -7.84
C VAL A 52 0.09 -9.08 -7.01
N THR A 53 0.95 -8.29 -7.64
CA THR A 53 2.06 -7.56 -7.02
C THR A 53 1.70 -6.09 -6.73
N LEU A 54 2.53 -5.38 -5.96
CA LEU A 54 2.35 -3.93 -5.78
C LEU A 54 2.45 -3.17 -7.11
N ASP A 55 3.36 -3.59 -8.00
CA ASP A 55 3.52 -2.98 -9.32
C ASP A 55 2.25 -3.11 -10.17
N ASP A 56 1.60 -4.29 -10.15
CA ASP A 56 0.32 -4.50 -10.83
C ASP A 56 -0.76 -3.54 -10.33
N VAL A 57 -0.82 -3.31 -9.02
CA VAL A 57 -1.79 -2.38 -8.42
C VAL A 57 -1.50 -0.93 -8.84
N ILE A 58 -0.24 -0.51 -8.86
CA ILE A 58 0.20 0.82 -9.33
C ILE A 58 -0.20 1.02 -10.80
N ASN A 59 0.04 0.01 -11.65
CA ASN A 59 -0.35 0.04 -13.06
C ASN A 59 -1.87 0.17 -13.22
N GLN A 60 -2.65 -0.64 -12.48
CA GLN A 60 -4.11 -0.65 -12.55
C GLN A 60 -4.74 0.66 -12.07
N LEU A 61 -4.05 1.40 -11.20
CA LEU A 61 -4.48 2.72 -10.73
C LEU A 61 -3.98 3.87 -11.62
N GLY A 62 -3.20 3.59 -12.67
CA GLY A 62 -2.66 4.61 -13.58
C GLY A 62 -1.59 5.49 -12.93
N LEU A 63 -0.77 4.92 -12.03
CA LEU A 63 0.24 5.65 -11.25
C LEU A 63 1.69 5.40 -11.69
N LYS A 64 1.89 4.74 -12.84
CA LYS A 64 3.21 4.57 -13.46
C LYS A 64 3.55 5.68 -14.44
#